data_AF-A0A9E5WNK7-F1
#
_entry.id   AF-A0A9E5WNK7-F1
#
_cell.length_a   1.000
_cell.length_b   1.000
_cell.length_c   1.000
_cell.angle_alpha   90.00
_cell.angle_beta   90.00
_cell.angle_gamma   90.00
#
_symmetry.space_group_name_H-M   'P 1'
#
loop_
_entity.id
_entity.type
_entity.pdbx_description
1 polymer ?
#
loop_
_entity_poly.entity_id
_entity_poly.type
_entity_poly.pdbx_seq_one_letter_code
_entity_poly.pdbx_strand_id
1 'polypeptide(L)'
;FDEKGGWRQFQLVYRSTDNGKSWLGPIVVGKHPKRQPNEGDFVELPTGEIICYMRDDDPHATNGLKAISRDGGRTWSPLYGSGPWRYAGRPDVGLLSTGEVFLTTRVGAPQAGHHLGAYMEPQAIALQPTPLNGPIPKEARWLLIDNDTNPERPDWGYSGWVELPDGAIYVVQYITADAPAGKPFIRGYRIPRRCLPRR
;
A
#
# COMPACT_ATOMS: atom_id res chain seq x y z
N PHE A 1 -18.10 -12.72 -13.54
CA PHE A 1 -18.29 -11.51 -12.74
C PHE A 1 -19.56 -10.83 -13.24
N ASP A 2 -20.54 -10.53 -12.38
CA ASP A 2 -21.81 -9.91 -12.80
C ASP A 2 -21.65 -8.39 -12.93
N GLU A 3 -21.81 -7.87 -14.15
CA GLU A 3 -21.68 -6.45 -14.51
C GLU A 3 -22.84 -5.58 -13.99
N LYS A 4 -23.92 -6.18 -13.47
CA LYS A 4 -25.15 -5.46 -13.08
C LYS A 4 -25.00 -4.48 -11.90
N GLY A 5 -23.88 -4.49 -11.17
CA GLY A 5 -23.68 -3.63 -10.00
C GLY A 5 -22.78 -2.41 -10.22
N GLY A 6 -22.42 -2.07 -11.47
CA GLY A 6 -21.59 -0.90 -11.77
C GLY A 6 -20.13 -1.01 -11.28
N TRP A 7 -19.66 -2.23 -11.05
CA TRP A 7 -18.30 -2.52 -10.61
C TRP A 7 -17.31 -2.25 -11.76
N ARG A 8 -16.32 -1.39 -11.54
CA ARG A 8 -15.34 -1.03 -12.57
C ARG A 8 -14.03 -1.80 -12.44
N GLN A 9 -13.62 -2.12 -11.21
CA GLN A 9 -12.39 -2.85 -10.91
C GLN A 9 -12.60 -3.84 -9.75
N PHE A 10 -11.79 -4.89 -9.76
CA PHE A 10 -11.77 -5.96 -8.77
C PHE A 10 -10.33 -6.21 -8.35
N GLN A 11 -10.09 -6.35 -7.04
CA GLN A 11 -8.85 -6.95 -6.56
C GLN A 11 -9.07 -8.45 -6.35
N LEU A 12 -8.20 -9.25 -6.95
CA LEU A 12 -8.28 -10.70 -6.95
C LEU A 12 -6.98 -11.29 -6.38
N VAL A 13 -7.08 -12.44 -5.75
CA VAL A 13 -5.92 -13.27 -5.36
C VAL A 13 -6.07 -14.69 -5.88
N TYR A 14 -4.93 -15.31 -6.15
CA TYR A 14 -4.79 -16.73 -6.42
C TYR A 14 -3.93 -17.34 -5.32
N ARG A 15 -4.26 -18.55 -4.88
CA ARG A 15 -3.62 -19.21 -3.75
C ARG A 15 -3.00 -20.54 -4.16
N SER A 16 -1.73 -20.74 -3.84
CA SER A 16 -1.05 -22.02 -3.97
C SER A 16 -0.76 -22.62 -2.60
N THR A 17 -0.79 -23.95 -2.50
CA THR A 17 -0.34 -24.72 -1.31
C THR A 17 0.76 -25.71 -1.62
N ASP A 18 1.31 -25.65 -2.82
CA ASP A 18 2.23 -26.64 -3.37
C ASP A 18 3.47 -25.99 -4.02
N ASN A 19 3.92 -24.87 -3.42
CA ASN A 19 5.07 -24.08 -3.87
C ASN A 19 4.91 -23.57 -5.32
N GLY A 20 3.71 -23.09 -5.66
CA GLY A 20 3.42 -22.44 -6.94
C GLY A 20 3.16 -23.39 -8.10
N LYS A 21 3.04 -24.70 -7.85
CA LYS A 21 2.76 -25.70 -8.90
C LYS A 21 1.31 -25.63 -9.39
N SER A 22 0.37 -25.35 -8.50
CA SER A 22 -1.03 -25.12 -8.82
C SER A 22 -1.61 -23.94 -8.04
N TRP A 23 -2.71 -23.39 -8.57
CA TRP A 23 -3.34 -22.17 -8.06
C TRP A 23 -4.86 -22.31 -7.99
N LEU A 24 -5.41 -22.04 -6.81
CA LEU A 24 -6.84 -21.89 -6.56
C LEU A 24 -7.25 -20.43 -6.76
N GLY A 25 -8.32 -20.16 -7.52
CA GLY A 25 -8.85 -18.82 -7.70
C GLY A 25 -9.64 -18.65 -9.01
N PRO A 26 -10.05 -17.40 -9.33
CA PRO A 26 -9.79 -16.19 -8.55
C PRO A 26 -10.65 -16.10 -7.29
N ILE A 27 -10.04 -15.70 -6.17
CA ILE A 27 -10.75 -15.30 -4.94
C ILE A 27 -10.84 -13.78 -4.95
N VAL A 28 -12.04 -13.23 -4.73
CA VAL A 28 -12.25 -11.78 -4.71
C VAL A 28 -11.81 -11.22 -3.36
N VAL A 29 -10.80 -10.35 -3.36
CA VAL A 29 -10.40 -9.56 -2.19
C VAL A 29 -11.37 -8.42 -1.98
N GLY A 30 -11.71 -7.69 -3.05
CA GLY A 30 -12.55 -6.52 -2.93
C GLY A 30 -13.09 -6.01 -4.25
N LYS A 31 -14.30 -5.46 -4.17
CA LYS A 31 -14.97 -4.67 -5.21
C LYS A 31 -15.91 -3.68 -4.51
N HIS A 32 -16.13 -2.52 -5.11
CA HIS A 32 -16.99 -1.49 -4.52
C HIS A 32 -17.68 -0.67 -5.62
N PRO A 33 -18.94 -0.19 -5.44
CA PRO A 33 -19.61 0.60 -6.48
C PRO A 33 -19.06 2.03 -6.59
N LYS A 34 -18.38 2.52 -5.53
CA LYS A 34 -17.84 3.88 -5.41
C LYS A 34 -16.34 3.95 -5.13
N ARG A 35 -15.63 2.83 -5.25
CA ARG A 35 -14.17 2.76 -5.08
C ARG A 35 -13.62 1.83 -6.16
N GLN A 36 -12.39 2.04 -6.58
CA GLN A 36 -11.78 1.29 -7.68
C GLN A 36 -10.51 0.61 -7.16
N PRO A 37 -10.65 -0.54 -6.46
CA PRO A 37 -9.50 -1.27 -5.97
C PRO A 37 -8.68 -1.78 -7.15
N ASN A 38 -7.39 -1.46 -7.12
CA ASN A 38 -6.44 -1.87 -8.13
C ASN A 38 -5.24 -2.55 -7.43
N GLU A 39 -4.04 -2.39 -8.00
CA GLU A 39 -2.74 -2.81 -7.48
C GLU A 39 -2.68 -2.86 -5.95
N GLY A 40 -2.53 -4.07 -5.43
CA GLY A 40 -2.43 -4.32 -4.00
C GLY A 40 -1.25 -5.20 -3.67
N ASP A 41 -0.90 -5.19 -2.39
CA ASP A 41 0.08 -6.05 -1.77
C ASP A 41 -0.46 -6.48 -0.40
N PHE A 42 0.08 -7.56 0.16
CA PHE A 42 -0.45 -8.11 1.39
C PHE A 42 0.63 -8.52 2.40
N VAL A 43 0.26 -8.42 3.67
CA VAL A 43 1.06 -8.86 4.80
C VAL A 43 0.28 -9.87 5.61
N GLU A 44 0.92 -10.99 5.94
CA GLU A 44 0.40 -11.95 6.91
C GLU A 44 0.99 -11.64 8.29
N LEU A 45 0.10 -11.50 9.27
CA LEU A 45 0.48 -11.24 10.66
C LEU A 45 0.90 -12.55 11.36
N PRO A 46 1.68 -12.50 12.45
CA PRO A 46 2.06 -13.69 13.21
C PRO A 46 0.87 -14.49 13.75
N THR A 47 -0.30 -13.86 13.87
CA THR A 47 -1.55 -14.46 14.31
C THR A 47 -2.35 -15.15 13.18
N GLY A 48 -1.89 -15.03 11.93
CA GLY A 48 -2.46 -15.69 10.74
C GLY A 48 -3.50 -14.86 9.98
N GLU A 49 -3.88 -13.68 10.46
CA GLU A 49 -4.64 -12.74 9.65
C GLU A 49 -3.79 -12.18 8.50
N ILE A 50 -4.42 -11.99 7.35
CA ILE A 50 -3.81 -11.39 6.17
C ILE A 50 -4.49 -10.06 5.90
N ILE A 51 -3.71 -9.02 5.67
CA ILE A 51 -4.21 -7.69 5.30
C ILE A 51 -3.71 -7.36 3.91
N CYS A 52 -4.62 -7.08 2.99
CA CYS A 52 -4.29 -6.58 1.66
C CYS A 52 -4.51 -5.08 1.62
N TYR A 53 -3.46 -4.32 1.36
CA TYR A 53 -3.50 -2.89 1.12
C TYR A 53 -3.53 -2.64 -0.39
N MET A 54 -4.34 -1.69 -0.84
CA MET A 54 -4.59 -1.48 -2.27
C MET A 54 -4.55 0.00 -2.64
N ARG A 55 -4.04 0.25 -3.84
CA ARG A 55 -4.28 1.47 -4.62
C ARG A 55 -5.78 1.68 -4.82
N ASP A 56 -6.18 2.95 -4.91
CA ASP A 56 -7.51 3.34 -5.34
C ASP A 56 -7.47 4.27 -6.55
N ASP A 57 -8.09 3.83 -7.65
CA ASP A 57 -8.25 4.64 -8.87
C ASP A 57 -9.46 5.58 -8.82
N ASP A 58 -10.25 5.56 -7.75
CA ASP A 58 -11.34 6.51 -7.58
C ASP A 58 -10.78 7.94 -7.39
N PRO A 59 -11.16 8.90 -8.27
CA PRO A 59 -10.64 10.26 -8.19
C PRO A 59 -11.11 11.03 -6.95
N HIS A 60 -12.16 10.55 -6.26
CA HIS A 60 -12.71 11.15 -5.05
C HIS A 60 -12.21 10.46 -3.76
N ALA A 61 -11.40 9.42 -3.86
CA ALA A 61 -10.75 8.79 -2.71
C ALA A 61 -9.72 9.73 -2.09
N THR A 62 -9.74 9.84 -0.77
CA THR A 62 -8.76 10.62 0.01
C THR A 62 -7.83 9.74 0.82
N ASN A 63 -8.10 8.43 0.86
CA ASN A 63 -7.28 7.42 1.52
C ASN A 63 -7.09 6.18 0.66
N GLY A 64 -6.05 5.40 0.96
CA GLY A 64 -5.86 4.07 0.41
C GLY A 64 -6.95 3.09 0.87
N LEU A 65 -6.88 1.88 0.34
CA LEU A 65 -7.82 0.81 0.67
C LEU A 65 -7.12 -0.29 1.46
N LYS A 66 -7.87 -0.97 2.33
CA LYS A 66 -7.46 -2.27 2.90
C LYS A 66 -8.63 -3.26 2.98
N ALA A 67 -8.32 -4.54 2.92
CA ALA A 67 -9.23 -5.65 3.22
C ALA A 67 -8.51 -6.69 4.09
N ILE A 68 -9.27 -7.41 4.92
CA ILE A 68 -8.73 -8.31 5.93
C ILE A 68 -9.29 -9.72 5.71
N SER A 69 -8.42 -10.72 5.69
CA SER A 69 -8.76 -12.13 5.74
C SER A 69 -8.39 -12.72 7.10
N ARG A 70 -9.24 -13.61 7.62
CA ARG A 70 -9.06 -14.31 8.90
C ARG A 70 -9.00 -15.83 8.74
N ASP A 71 -8.97 -16.31 7.50
CA ASP A 71 -9.07 -17.72 7.15
C ASP A 71 -8.02 -18.14 6.10
N GLY A 72 -6.85 -17.49 6.12
CA GLY A 72 -5.74 -17.78 5.22
C GLY A 72 -6.01 -17.38 3.76
N GLY A 73 -6.73 -16.27 3.55
CA GLY A 73 -6.98 -15.68 2.23
C GLY A 73 -8.14 -16.29 1.46
N ARG A 74 -8.98 -17.11 2.11
CA ARG A 74 -10.13 -17.79 1.46
C ARG A 74 -11.34 -16.88 1.35
N THR A 75 -11.57 -16.06 2.37
CA THR A 75 -12.56 -14.99 2.36
C THR A 75 -11.96 -13.68 2.87
N TRP A 76 -12.58 -12.57 2.48
CA TRP A 76 -12.11 -11.22 2.75
C TRP A 76 -13.25 -10.35 3.28
N SER A 77 -12.91 -9.42 4.17
CA SER A 77 -13.81 -8.39 4.66
C SER A 77 -14.28 -7.46 3.54
N PRO A 78 -15.29 -6.60 3.80
CA PRO A 78 -15.50 -5.41 2.98
C PRO A 78 -14.24 -4.53 2.90
N LEU A 79 -14.22 -3.63 1.91
CA LEU A 79 -13.17 -2.62 1.79
C LEU A 79 -13.26 -1.59 2.91
N TYR A 80 -12.11 -1.29 3.49
CA TYR A 80 -11.90 -0.26 4.51
C TYR A 80 -10.92 0.80 4.00
N GLY A 81 -10.95 1.98 4.62
CA GLY A 81 -9.95 3.01 4.41
C GLY A 81 -8.59 2.63 5.03
N SER A 82 -7.50 3.13 4.46
CA SER A 82 -6.15 2.98 5.00
C SER A 82 -5.30 4.21 4.72
N GLY A 83 -4.51 4.59 5.72
CA GLY A 83 -3.52 5.65 5.57
C GLY A 83 -4.11 7.07 5.53
N PRO A 84 -3.23 8.07 5.62
CA PRO A 84 -3.61 9.49 5.59
C PRO A 84 -3.99 10.02 4.21
N TRP A 85 -3.60 9.33 3.14
CA TRP A 85 -3.74 9.79 1.77
C TRP A 85 -4.10 8.65 0.83
N ARG A 86 -4.62 9.00 -0.34
CA ARG A 86 -4.83 8.03 -1.40
C ARG A 86 -3.51 7.39 -1.79
N TYR A 87 -3.51 6.07 -1.95
CA TYR A 87 -2.40 5.34 -2.56
C TYR A 87 -2.58 5.45 -4.08
N ALA A 88 -1.71 6.20 -4.75
CA ALA A 88 -1.79 6.50 -6.19
C ALA A 88 -0.90 5.58 -7.05
N GLY A 89 -0.36 4.53 -6.44
CA GLY A 89 0.43 3.46 -7.03
C GLY A 89 0.41 2.25 -6.10
N ARG A 90 0.89 1.10 -6.55
CA ARG A 90 0.98 -0.12 -5.73
C ARG A 90 1.61 0.18 -4.36
N PRO A 91 0.94 -0.11 -3.23
CA PRO A 91 1.60 -0.15 -1.93
C PRO A 91 2.53 -1.37 -1.85
N ASP A 92 3.67 -1.23 -1.19
CA ASP A 92 4.60 -2.32 -0.89
C ASP A 92 4.63 -2.52 0.63
N VAL A 93 4.09 -3.63 1.13
CA VAL A 93 3.75 -3.81 2.55
C VAL A 93 4.49 -4.98 3.19
N GLY A 94 4.82 -4.84 4.47
CA GLY A 94 5.44 -5.90 5.27
C GLY A 94 5.44 -5.57 6.76
N LEU A 95 6.14 -6.40 7.53
CA LEU A 95 6.35 -6.19 8.96
C LEU A 95 7.76 -5.69 9.22
N LEU A 96 7.85 -4.69 10.10
CA LEU A 96 9.12 -4.33 10.73
C LEU A 96 9.47 -5.37 11.80
N SER A 97 10.75 -5.43 12.19
CA SER A 97 11.23 -6.23 13.33
C SER A 97 10.55 -5.87 14.66
N THR A 98 9.97 -4.67 14.75
CA THR A 98 9.14 -4.21 15.88
C THR A 98 7.73 -4.80 15.88
N GLY A 99 7.33 -5.50 14.81
CA GLY A 99 5.99 -6.02 14.59
C GLY A 99 5.01 -5.01 13.98
N GLU A 100 5.41 -3.75 13.77
CA GLU A 100 4.53 -2.78 13.11
C GLU A 100 4.35 -3.12 11.63
N VAL A 101 3.14 -2.91 11.12
CA VAL A 101 2.90 -2.94 9.67
C VAL A 101 3.54 -1.69 9.09
N PHE A 102 4.33 -1.84 8.04
CA PHE A 102 4.98 -0.76 7.32
C PHE A 102 4.73 -0.94 5.83
N LEU A 103 4.39 0.15 5.15
CA LEU A 103 4.26 0.15 3.71
C LEU A 103 4.84 1.43 3.10
N THR A 104 5.31 1.32 1.86
CA THR A 104 5.64 2.47 1.02
C THR A 104 4.72 2.53 -0.19
N THR A 105 4.39 3.74 -0.64
CA THR A 105 3.51 3.93 -1.80
C THR A 105 3.67 5.32 -2.39
N ARG A 106 3.23 5.48 -3.64
CA ARG A 106 3.00 6.79 -4.25
C ARG A 106 1.87 7.49 -3.49
N VAL A 107 2.16 8.64 -2.91
CA VAL A 107 1.17 9.45 -2.22
C VAL A 107 0.36 10.24 -3.23
N GLY A 108 -0.97 10.11 -3.14
CA GLY A 108 -1.93 10.87 -3.93
C GLY A 108 -2.65 11.95 -3.12
N ALA A 109 -3.69 12.52 -3.75
CA ALA A 109 -4.56 13.51 -3.12
C ALA A 109 -5.13 13.02 -1.76
N PRO A 110 -5.35 13.92 -0.79
CA PRO A 110 -5.23 15.37 -0.87
C PRO A 110 -3.82 15.94 -0.69
N GLN A 111 -2.80 15.10 -0.47
CA GLN A 111 -1.42 15.59 -0.35
C GLN A 111 -0.95 16.18 -1.67
N ALA A 112 -0.51 17.44 -1.65
CA ALA A 112 0.08 18.07 -2.81
C ALA A 112 1.51 17.56 -3.04
N GLY A 113 1.98 17.62 -4.28
CA GLY A 113 3.32 17.18 -4.68
C GLY A 113 3.36 15.75 -5.22
N HIS A 114 4.56 15.30 -5.54
CA HIS A 114 4.84 14.05 -6.23
C HIS A 114 5.62 13.11 -5.30
N HIS A 115 4.98 12.75 -4.19
CA HIS A 115 5.70 12.14 -3.08
C HIS A 115 5.71 10.62 -3.12
N LEU A 116 6.88 10.05 -2.81
CA LEU A 116 6.94 8.71 -2.22
C LEU A 116 6.73 8.86 -0.71
N GLY A 117 5.86 8.05 -0.14
CA GLY A 117 5.60 8.06 1.30
C GLY A 117 5.73 6.69 1.93
N ALA A 118 6.00 6.68 3.23
CA ALA A 118 5.86 5.53 4.11
C ALA A 118 4.68 5.74 5.06
N TYR A 119 3.93 4.68 5.32
CA TYR A 119 2.88 4.59 6.33
C TYR A 119 3.15 3.42 7.25
N MET A 120 2.90 3.59 8.55
CA MET A 120 3.12 2.54 9.53
C MET A 120 2.09 2.58 10.65
N GLU A 121 1.61 1.41 11.06
CA GLU A 121 0.58 1.29 12.10
C GLU A 121 0.78 0.02 12.95
N PRO A 122 0.31 0.02 14.21
CA PRO A 122 0.29 -1.20 15.02
C PRO A 122 -0.62 -2.27 14.40
N GLN A 123 -0.28 -3.55 14.55
CA GLN A 123 -1.11 -4.66 14.03
C GLN A 123 -2.56 -4.60 14.52
N ALA A 124 -2.77 -4.26 15.80
CA ALA A 124 -4.10 -4.13 16.39
C ALA A 124 -4.94 -3.02 15.71
N ILE A 125 -4.31 -2.00 15.15
CA ILE A 125 -4.96 -0.92 14.39
C ILE A 125 -5.18 -1.34 12.94
N ALA A 126 -4.19 -2.02 12.34
CA ALA A 126 -4.28 -2.57 11.00
C ALA A 126 -5.51 -3.50 10.83
N LEU A 127 -5.84 -4.28 11.87
CA LEU A 127 -6.99 -5.19 11.92
C LEU A 127 -8.35 -4.52 12.18
N GLN A 128 -8.39 -3.22 12.49
CA GLN A 128 -9.64 -2.51 12.75
C GLN A 128 -10.29 -2.03 11.45
N PRO A 129 -11.63 -2.17 11.31
CA PRO A 129 -12.39 -1.50 10.27
C PRO A 129 -12.20 0.01 10.35
N THR A 130 -11.84 0.62 9.23
CA THR A 130 -11.81 2.08 9.08
C THR A 130 -12.77 2.47 7.96
N PRO A 131 -13.69 3.42 8.17
CA PRO A 131 -14.56 3.89 7.09
C PRO A 131 -13.74 4.35 5.87
N LEU A 132 -14.31 4.17 4.67
CA LEU A 132 -13.77 4.77 3.45
C LEU A 132 -13.73 6.29 3.62
N ASN A 133 -12.59 6.92 3.29
CA ASN A 133 -12.32 8.34 3.58
C ASN A 133 -12.49 8.72 5.06
N GLY A 134 -12.42 7.74 5.97
CA GLY A 134 -12.50 7.93 7.41
C GLY A 134 -11.26 8.57 8.02
N PRO A 135 -11.29 8.83 9.34
CA PRO A 135 -10.18 9.46 10.03
C PRO A 135 -8.94 8.56 10.05
N ILE A 136 -7.78 9.21 10.16
CA ILE A 136 -6.50 8.54 10.35
C ILE A 136 -6.45 8.00 11.78
N PRO A 137 -6.11 6.72 12.01
CA PRO A 137 -5.88 6.21 13.36
C PRO A 137 -4.78 7.01 14.06
N LYS A 138 -4.99 7.35 15.34
CA LYS A 138 -4.07 8.22 16.09
C LYS A 138 -2.67 7.62 16.28
N GLU A 139 -2.61 6.29 16.32
CA GLU A 139 -1.39 5.52 16.52
C GLU A 139 -0.60 5.29 15.23
N ALA A 140 -1.22 5.59 14.08
CA ALA A 140 -0.59 5.46 12.79
C ALA A 140 0.34 6.64 12.51
N ARG A 141 1.43 6.37 11.81
CA ARG A 141 2.50 7.32 11.53
C ARG A 141 2.86 7.29 10.05
N TRP A 142 3.47 8.37 9.57
CA TRP A 142 3.82 8.50 8.16
C TRP A 142 5.03 9.40 7.95
N LEU A 143 5.70 9.23 6.82
CA LEU A 143 6.85 10.01 6.39
C LEU A 143 6.77 10.22 4.88
N LEU A 144 7.03 11.44 4.39
CA LEU A 144 7.32 11.67 2.98
C LEU A 144 8.82 11.44 2.75
N ILE A 145 9.17 10.50 1.88
CA ILE A 145 10.55 10.04 1.65
C ILE A 145 11.25 10.91 0.60
N ASP A 146 10.58 11.17 -0.52
CA ASP A 146 11.09 11.98 -1.62
C ASP A 146 9.94 12.73 -2.30
N ASN A 147 10.27 13.72 -3.12
CA ASN A 147 9.35 14.44 -3.98
C ASN A 147 9.94 14.51 -5.39
N ASP A 148 9.25 13.98 -6.40
CA ASP A 148 9.70 14.14 -7.77
C ASP A 148 9.49 15.59 -8.23
N THR A 149 10.61 16.32 -8.33
CA THR A 149 10.65 17.72 -8.73
C THR A 149 10.87 17.93 -10.22
N ASN A 150 10.75 16.88 -11.06
CA ASN A 150 10.84 17.04 -12.50
C ASN A 150 9.79 18.08 -12.98
N PRO A 151 10.20 19.16 -13.65
CA PRO A 151 9.28 20.25 -14.00
C PRO A 151 8.39 19.94 -15.20
N GLU A 152 8.73 18.93 -16.01
CA GLU A 152 7.99 18.60 -17.24
C GLU A 152 7.05 17.40 -17.01
N ARG A 153 7.59 16.30 -16.49
CA ARG A 153 6.86 15.04 -16.33
C ARG A 153 7.39 14.26 -15.12
N PRO A 154 6.95 14.62 -13.90
CA PRO A 154 7.25 13.86 -12.69
C PRO A 154 6.63 12.47 -12.78
N ASP A 155 7.42 11.44 -12.51
CA ASP A 155 6.95 10.05 -12.52
C ASP A 155 7.81 9.18 -11.60
N TRP A 156 7.19 8.68 -10.52
CA TRP A 156 7.90 8.09 -9.38
C TRP A 156 7.11 6.98 -8.69
N GLY A 157 7.74 6.21 -7.81
CA GLY A 157 7.08 5.22 -6.97
C GLY A 157 7.32 3.79 -7.45
N TYR A 158 6.30 2.92 -7.31
CA TYR A 158 6.46 1.47 -7.46
C TYR A 158 7.65 0.97 -6.64
N SER A 159 7.63 1.35 -5.37
CA SER A 159 8.71 1.10 -4.44
C SER A 159 8.84 -0.38 -4.08
N GLY A 160 10.02 -0.73 -3.58
CA GLY A 160 10.28 -1.92 -2.79
C GLY A 160 11.08 -1.53 -1.54
N TRP A 161 10.93 -2.25 -0.43
CA TRP A 161 11.76 -1.99 0.76
C TRP A 161 12.19 -3.25 1.52
N VAL A 162 13.23 -3.09 2.34
CA VAL A 162 13.70 -4.09 3.30
C VAL A 162 14.18 -3.40 4.56
N GLU A 163 13.97 -4.02 5.72
CA GLU A 163 14.65 -3.64 6.95
C GLU A 163 16.05 -4.28 7.01
N LEU A 164 17.07 -3.48 7.25
CA LEU A 164 18.46 -3.92 7.40
C LEU A 164 18.74 -4.41 8.83
N PRO A 165 19.81 -5.21 9.07
CA PRO A 165 20.13 -5.74 10.40
C PRO A 165 20.35 -4.69 11.50
N ASP A 166 20.71 -3.45 11.12
CA ASP A 166 20.88 -2.33 12.06
C ASP A 166 19.57 -1.54 12.31
N GLY A 167 18.45 -2.06 11.80
CA GLY A 167 17.12 -1.49 11.91
C GLY A 167 16.85 -0.31 10.97
N ALA A 168 17.78 0.07 10.10
CA ALA A 168 17.50 1.05 9.04
C ALA A 168 16.58 0.45 7.98
N ILE A 169 15.75 1.29 7.36
CA ILE A 169 14.90 0.87 6.23
C ILE A 169 15.62 1.25 4.95
N TYR A 170 15.84 0.30 4.06
CA TYR A 170 16.31 0.55 2.70
C TYR A 170 15.12 0.49 1.74
N VAL A 171 14.86 1.59 1.05
CA VAL A 171 13.74 1.74 0.11
C VAL A 171 14.32 2.01 -1.28
N VAL A 172 13.74 1.41 -2.31
CA VAL A 172 14.02 1.71 -3.72
C VAL A 172 12.75 2.14 -4.42
N GLN A 173 12.85 3.00 -5.43
CA GLN A 173 11.76 3.34 -6.35
C GLN A 173 12.33 3.68 -7.73
N TYR A 174 11.49 3.72 -8.76
CA TYR A 174 11.84 4.50 -9.95
C TYR A 174 11.44 5.97 -9.76
N ILE A 175 12.14 6.89 -10.43
CA ILE A 175 11.88 8.33 -10.39
C ILE A 175 12.39 9.01 -11.67
N THR A 176 11.79 10.13 -12.09
CA THR A 176 12.34 10.96 -13.18
C THR A 176 13.27 12.04 -12.64
N ALA A 177 12.89 12.82 -11.62
CA ALA A 177 13.74 13.84 -11.00
C ALA A 177 14.43 14.75 -12.05
N ASP A 178 15.77 14.76 -12.09
CA ASP A 178 16.59 15.51 -13.04
C ASP A 178 16.98 14.71 -14.31
N ALA A 179 16.40 13.53 -14.51
CA ALA A 179 16.73 12.68 -15.64
C ALA A 179 16.25 13.26 -16.98
N PRO A 180 16.97 12.94 -18.08
CA PRO A 180 16.49 13.24 -19.43
C PRO A 180 15.10 12.65 -19.70
N ALA A 181 14.34 13.31 -20.58
CA ALA A 181 13.00 12.87 -20.98
C ALA A 181 12.99 11.39 -21.39
N GLY A 182 12.05 10.63 -20.82
CA GLY A 182 11.86 9.20 -21.10
C GLY A 182 12.94 8.28 -20.53
N LYS A 183 13.82 8.76 -19.65
CA LYS A 183 14.88 7.95 -19.03
C LYS A 183 14.80 7.95 -17.49
N PRO A 184 13.70 7.45 -16.89
CA PRO A 184 13.62 7.30 -15.44
C PRO A 184 14.73 6.37 -14.93
N PHE A 185 15.11 6.53 -13.67
CA PHE A 185 16.14 5.71 -13.03
C PHE A 185 15.67 5.20 -11.67
N ILE A 186 16.37 4.20 -11.14
CA ILE A 186 16.11 3.68 -9.80
C ILE A 186 16.93 4.48 -8.80
N ARG A 187 16.25 4.98 -7.75
CA ARG A 187 16.87 5.66 -6.62
C ARG A 187 16.65 4.86 -5.34
N GLY A 188 17.72 4.71 -4.56
CA GLY A 188 17.69 4.06 -3.24
C GLY A 188 17.81 5.07 -2.11
N TYR A 189 17.13 4.80 -1.00
CA TYR A 189 17.17 5.60 0.22
C TYR A 189 17.46 4.68 1.39
N ARG A 190 18.43 5.04 2.21
CA ARG A 190 18.65 4.39 3.51
C ARG A 190 18.15 5.33 4.59
N ILE A 191 17.07 4.93 5.26
CA ILE A 191 16.40 5.69 6.32
C ILE A 191 16.82 5.09 7.67
N PRO A 192 17.70 5.74 8.45
CA PRO A 192 18.03 5.27 9.79
C PRO A 192 16.78 5.18 10.66
N ARG A 193 16.69 4.18 11.54
CA ARG A 193 15.52 3.97 12.43
C ARG A 193 15.09 5.23 13.17
N ARG A 194 16.06 6.03 13.63
CA ARG A 194 15.84 7.31 14.35
C ARG A 194 15.10 8.38 13.54
N CYS A 195 15.07 8.26 12.21
CA CYS A 195 14.38 9.16 11.29
C CYS A 195 12.92 8.72 11.03
N LEU A 196 12.53 7.51 11.42
CA LEU A 196 11.12 7.14 11.41
C LEU A 196 10.38 7.94 12.49
N PRO A 197 9.14 8.39 12.23
CA PRO A 197 8.35 9.08 13.23
C PRO A 197 8.19 8.22 14.49
N ARG A 198 8.42 8.85 15.64
CA ARG A 198 8.19 8.23 16.95
C ARG A 198 6.71 8.32 17.32
N ARG A 199 6.27 7.45 18.23
CA ARG A 199 5.01 7.65 18.94
C ARG A 199 5.10 8.84 19.88
#